data_AF-A0A2E7D3H0-F1
#
_entry.id   AF-A0A2E7D3H0-F1
#
_cell.length_a   1.000
_cell.length_b   1.000
_cell.length_c   1.000
_cell.angle_alpha   90.00
_cell.angle_beta   90.00
_cell.angle_gamma   90.00
#
_symmetry.space_group_name_H-M   'P 1'
#
loop_
_entity.id
_entity.type
_entity.pdbx_description
1 polymer ?
#
loop_
_entity_poly.entity_id
_entity_poly.type
_entity_poly.pdbx_seq_one_letter_code
_entity_poly.pdbx_strand_id
1 'polypeptide(L)'
;MPLFPKFEDWNIVGIIFERKGHYRVNGNRARGKNAKKARQGVEKHSRTVFWAVFDQKGKLLESGLGGGQHEVDPQVIEDLKKEIHNNRSIFRVLQTLESGRTENAAKPFEWNDDAAIN
;
A
#
# COMPACT_ATOMS: atom_id res chain seq x y z
N MET A 1 27.40 -25.65 1.80
CA MET A 1 26.43 -24.99 0.90
C MET A 1 25.45 -24.20 1.75
N PRO A 2 25.44 -22.86 1.75
CA PRO A 2 24.31 -22.15 2.35
C PRO A 2 23.22 -22.01 1.29
N LEU A 3 22.07 -22.65 1.53
CA LEU A 3 20.81 -22.22 0.96
C LEU A 3 20.57 -20.80 1.46
N PHE A 4 20.66 -19.80 0.57
CA PHE A 4 20.14 -18.47 0.89
C PHE A 4 18.65 -18.64 1.23
N PRO A 5 18.19 -18.24 2.43
CA PRO A 5 16.76 -18.20 2.69
C PRO A 5 16.16 -17.28 1.62
N LYS A 6 15.12 -17.75 0.91
CA LYS A 6 14.35 -16.94 -0.05
C LYS A 6 14.20 -15.54 0.53
N PHE A 7 14.94 -14.58 0.00
CA PHE A 7 14.85 -13.22 0.47
C PHE A 7 13.45 -12.76 0.11
N GLU A 8 12.58 -12.63 1.12
CA GLU A 8 11.21 -12.12 0.98
C GLU A 8 11.30 -10.70 0.42
N ASP A 9 11.19 -10.54 -0.90
CA ASP A 9 11.20 -9.25 -1.59
C ASP A 9 9.76 -8.79 -1.74
N TRP A 10 9.35 -7.87 -0.87
CA TRP A 10 7.98 -7.44 -0.74
C TRP A 10 7.81 -5.97 -1.14
N ASN A 11 6.77 -5.72 -1.92
CA ASN A 11 6.26 -4.40 -2.25
C ASN A 11 5.17 -4.05 -1.24
N ILE A 12 5.50 -3.20 -0.29
CA ILE A 12 4.60 -2.78 0.79
C ILE A 12 3.95 -1.47 0.37
N VAL A 13 2.64 -1.42 0.41
CA VAL A 13 1.84 -0.25 0.06
C VAL A 13 1.04 0.17 1.28
N GLY A 14 1.18 1.42 1.70
CA GLY A 14 0.41 2.04 2.77
C GLY A 14 -0.45 3.17 2.23
N ILE A 15 -1.73 3.16 2.58
CA ILE A 15 -2.66 4.26 2.31
C ILE A 15 -2.68 5.15 3.55
N ILE A 16 -2.13 6.34 3.40
CA ILE A 16 -2.00 7.35 4.43
C ILE A 16 -3.13 8.36 4.25
N PHE A 17 -3.89 8.59 5.31
CA PHE A 17 -4.86 9.67 5.38
C PHE A 17 -4.15 10.99 5.70
N GLU A 18 -4.34 12.00 4.85
CA GLU A 18 -3.83 13.34 5.13
C GLU A 18 -4.95 14.26 5.65
N ARG A 19 -6.12 14.23 5.01
CA ARG A 19 -7.31 15.03 5.39
C ARG A 19 -8.57 14.42 4.75
N LYS A 20 -9.76 14.79 5.24
CA LYS A 20 -11.04 14.30 4.69
C LYS A 20 -11.07 14.46 3.16
N GLY A 21 -11.28 13.36 2.44
CA GLY A 21 -11.29 13.31 0.97
C GLY A 21 -9.91 13.25 0.29
N HIS A 22 -8.80 13.31 1.03
CA HIS A 22 -7.45 13.20 0.48
C HIS A 22 -6.66 12.08 1.15
N TYR A 23 -6.34 11.08 0.33
CA TYR A 23 -5.54 9.93 0.72
C TYR A 23 -4.28 9.91 -0.14
N ARG A 24 -3.22 9.31 0.40
CA ARG A 24 -1.94 9.17 -0.27
C ARG A 24 -1.52 7.71 -0.25
N VAL A 25 -1.15 7.18 -1.39
CA VAL A 25 -0.54 5.85 -1.50
C VAL A 25 0.95 6.01 -1.38
N ASN A 26 1.55 5.31 -0.45
CA ASN A 26 2.99 5.22 -0.30
C ASN A 26 3.43 3.78 -0.52
N GLY A 27 4.22 3.56 -1.56
CA GLY A 27 4.86 2.29 -1.86
C GLY A 27 6.29 2.25 -1.36
N ASN A 28 6.69 1.13 -0.78
CA ASN A 28 8.07 0.86 -0.42
C ASN A 28 8.43 -0.59 -0.76
N ARG A 29 9.61 -0.81 -1.32
CA ARG A 29 10.13 -2.14 -1.60
C ARG A 29 11.15 -2.51 -0.55
N ALA A 30 10.95 -3.62 0.13
CA ALA A 30 11.84 -4.07 1.20
C ALA A 30 12.11 -5.57 1.10
N ARG A 31 13.34 -5.98 1.46
CA ARG A 31 13.80 -7.37 1.34
C ARG A 31 14.13 -8.00 2.70
N GLY A 32 13.78 -9.27 2.88
CA GLY A 32 14.15 -10.11 4.03
C GLY A 32 13.72 -9.50 5.36
N LYS A 33 14.65 -9.40 6.34
CA LYS A 33 14.35 -8.84 7.68
C LYS A 33 13.83 -7.40 7.64
N ASN A 34 14.19 -6.62 6.61
CA ASN A 34 13.72 -5.25 6.46
C ASN A 34 12.26 -5.20 5.95
N ALA A 35 11.79 -6.22 5.23
CA ALA A 35 10.41 -6.32 4.77
C ALA A 35 9.43 -6.37 5.95
N LYS A 36 9.72 -7.23 6.93
CA LYS A 36 8.91 -7.34 8.16
C LYS A 36 8.89 -6.04 8.96
N LYS A 37 10.04 -5.35 9.06
CA LYS A 37 10.14 -4.03 9.72
C LYS A 37 9.34 -2.96 8.98
N ALA A 38 9.45 -2.90 7.65
CA ALA A 38 8.72 -1.94 6.84
C ALA A 38 7.21 -2.18 6.92
N ARG A 39 6.75 -3.43 6.87
CA ARG A 39 5.35 -3.79 7.09
C ARG A 39 4.85 -3.31 8.46
N GLN A 40 5.55 -3.67 9.53
CA GLN A 40 5.19 -3.24 10.89
C GLN A 40 5.21 -1.72 11.04
N GLY A 41 6.14 -1.04 10.37
CA GLY A 41 6.21 0.42 10.36
C GLY A 41 4.97 1.04 9.73
N VAL A 42 4.52 0.53 8.58
CA VAL A 42 3.32 1.01 7.89
C VAL A 42 2.05 0.70 8.69
N GLU A 43 1.96 -0.49 9.28
CA GLU A 43 0.85 -0.92 10.14
C GLU A 43 0.69 -0.03 11.39
N LYS A 44 1.81 0.29 12.05
CA LYS A 44 1.85 1.12 13.27
C LYS A 44 1.77 2.62 13.01
N HIS A 45 1.86 3.04 11.75
CA HIS A 45 1.86 4.46 11.42
C HIS A 45 0.47 5.06 11.68
N SER A 46 0.42 6.09 12.52
CA SER A 46 -0.83 6.66 13.07
C SER A 46 -1.79 7.20 12.02
N ARG A 47 -1.28 7.56 10.84
CA ARG A 47 -2.09 8.04 9.71
C ARG A 47 -2.35 6.99 8.63
N THR A 48 -1.81 5.78 8.77
CA THR A 48 -2.09 4.72 7.80
C THR A 48 -3.45 4.15 8.11
N VAL A 49 -4.37 4.25 7.15
CA VAL A 49 -5.71 3.68 7.24
C VAL A 49 -5.68 2.22 6.84
N PHE A 50 -4.99 1.92 5.75
CA PHE A 50 -4.95 0.61 5.14
C PHE A 50 -3.55 0.30 4.65
N TRP A 51 -3.13 -0.95 4.74
CA TRP A 51 -1.86 -1.40 4.19
C TRP A 51 -2.00 -2.74 3.47
N ALA A 52 -1.15 -2.94 2.48
CA ALA A 52 -1.11 -4.13 1.67
C ALA A 52 0.34 -4.49 1.35
N VAL A 53 0.62 -5.78 1.26
CA VAL A 53 1.91 -6.35 0.92
C VAL A 53 1.71 -7.16 -0.35
N PHE A 54 2.49 -6.84 -1.35
CA PHE A 54 2.50 -7.50 -2.64
C PHE A 54 3.86 -8.16 -2.88
N ASP A 55 3.85 -9.24 -3.66
CA ASP A 55 5.07 -9.85 -4.19
C ASP A 55 5.66 -8.99 -5.32
N GLN A 56 6.87 -9.32 -5.76
CA GLN A 56 7.55 -8.78 -6.95
C GLN A 56 6.74 -8.89 -8.25
N LYS A 57 5.72 -9.75 -8.28
CA LYS A 57 4.83 -9.97 -9.42
C LYS A 57 3.49 -9.22 -9.30
N GLY A 58 3.36 -8.32 -8.32
CA GLY A 58 2.11 -7.60 -8.04
C GLY A 58 1.01 -8.46 -7.40
N LYS A 59 1.32 -9.69 -6.97
CA LYS A 59 0.35 -10.56 -6.27
C LYS A 59 0.19 -10.08 -4.82
N LEU A 60 -1.04 -9.81 -4.38
CA LEU A 60 -1.32 -9.52 -2.98
C LEU A 60 -0.96 -10.75 -2.11
N LEU A 61 -0.05 -10.55 -1.17
CA LEU A 61 0.34 -11.53 -0.17
C LEU A 61 -0.47 -11.33 1.12
N GLU A 62 -0.65 -10.08 1.53
CA GLU A 62 -1.28 -9.74 2.79
C GLU A 62 -1.85 -8.32 2.75
N SER A 63 -2.89 -8.06 3.53
CA SER A 63 -3.42 -6.72 3.70
C SER A 63 -4.08 -6.57 5.06
N GLY A 64 -4.13 -5.35 5.58
CA GLY A 64 -4.73 -5.07 6.87
C GLY A 64 -5.04 -3.60 7.06
N LEU A 65 -5.64 -3.32 8.21
CA LEU A 65 -5.94 -1.97 8.66
C LEU A 65 -4.74 -1.42 9.42
N GLY A 66 -4.47 -0.13 9.27
CA GLY A 66 -3.46 0.58 10.04
C GLY A 66 -4.08 1.31 11.23
N GLY A 67 -3.21 1.90 12.06
CA GLY A 67 -3.64 2.64 13.25
C GLY A 67 -4.56 3.84 12.96
N GLY A 68 -4.52 4.39 11.74
CA GLY A 68 -5.35 5.52 11.31
C GLY A 68 -6.77 5.15 10.89
N GLN A 69 -7.16 3.88 10.96
CA GLN A 69 -8.53 3.45 10.63
C GLN A 69 -9.63 4.16 11.44
N HIS A 70 -9.31 4.62 12.65
CA HIS A 70 -10.28 5.31 13.52
C HIS A 70 -10.54 6.76 13.10
N GLU A 71 -9.65 7.35 12.30
CA GLU A 71 -9.77 8.74 11.80
C GLU A 71 -10.69 8.85 10.57
N VAL A 72 -11.11 7.71 10.00
CA VAL A 72 -11.91 7.64 8.78
C VAL A 72 -13.15 6.81 8.99
N ASP A 73 -14.18 7.11 8.22
CA ASP A 73 -15.43 6.37 8.28
C ASP A 73 -15.23 4.90 7.89
N PRO A 74 -15.91 3.95 8.57
CA PRO A 74 -15.83 2.53 8.23
C PRO A 74 -16.17 2.22 6.78
N GLN A 75 -17.03 3.03 6.17
CA GLN A 75 -17.43 2.88 4.76
C GLN A 75 -16.25 3.14 3.81
N VAL A 76 -15.43 4.16 4.10
CA VAL A 76 -14.20 4.44 3.35
C VAL A 76 -13.25 3.24 3.43
N ILE A 77 -13.16 2.57 4.58
CA ILE A 77 -12.30 1.39 4.74
C ILE A 77 -12.76 0.24 3.85
N GLU A 78 -14.07 -0.01 3.78
CA GLU A 78 -14.61 -1.05 2.90
C GLU A 78 -14.38 -0.72 1.43
N ASP A 79 -14.54 0.55 1.03
CA ASP A 79 -14.28 0.99 -0.32
C ASP A 79 -12.78 0.89 -0.66
N LEU A 80 -11.89 1.28 0.26
CA LEU A 80 -10.44 1.10 0.12
C LEU A 80 -10.05 -0.39 -0.04
N LYS A 81 -10.73 -1.29 0.67
CA LYS A 81 -10.53 -2.75 0.52
C LYS A 81 -10.90 -3.25 -0.87
N LYS A 82 -11.96 -2.70 -1.49
CA LYS A 82 -12.37 -3.07 -2.85
C LYS A 82 -11.45 -2.43 -3.89
N GLU A 83 -11.09 -1.17 -3.66
CA GLU A 83 -10.19 -0.39 -4.49
C GLU A 83 -8.77 -0.95 -4.49
N ILE A 84 -8.30 -1.61 -3.41
CA ILE A 84 -6.92 -2.13 -3.33
C ILE A 84 -6.56 -3.07 -4.50
N HIS A 85 -7.56 -3.80 -4.99
CA HIS A 85 -7.41 -4.78 -6.07
C HIS A 85 -7.61 -4.18 -7.47
N ASN A 86 -8.32 -3.05 -7.57
CA ASN A 86 -8.78 -2.49 -8.84
C ASN A 86 -8.30 -1.07 -9.11
N ASN A 87 -7.65 -0.40 -8.16
CA ASN A 87 -7.28 1.00 -8.28
C ASN A 87 -5.97 1.15 -9.09
N ARG A 88 -6.06 1.92 -10.18
CA ARG A 88 -4.94 2.23 -11.09
C ARG A 88 -3.76 2.89 -10.37
N SER A 89 -4.00 3.65 -9.30
CA SER A 89 -2.97 4.30 -8.48
C SER A 89 -2.05 3.29 -7.80
N ILE A 90 -2.61 2.17 -7.32
CA ILE A 90 -1.84 1.11 -6.68
C ILE A 90 -1.02 0.36 -7.72
N PHE A 91 -1.61 0.03 -8.88
CA PHE A 91 -0.85 -0.56 -9.99
C PHE A 91 0.28 0.35 -10.48
N ARG A 92 0.06 1.67 -10.55
CA ARG A 92 1.12 2.65 -10.90
C ARG A 92 2.24 2.66 -9.86
N VAL A 93 1.90 2.61 -8.57
CA VAL A 93 2.88 2.52 -7.48
C VAL A 93 3.64 1.20 -7.56
N LEU A 94 2.97 0.08 -7.79
CA LEU A 94 3.59 -1.23 -7.98
C LEU A 94 4.53 -1.25 -9.18
N GLN A 95 4.12 -0.71 -10.34
CA GLN A 95 5.00 -0.56 -11.50
C GLN A 95 6.22 0.33 -11.21
N THR A 96 6.03 1.41 -10.43
CA THR A 96 7.14 2.29 -10.03
C THR A 96 8.14 1.56 -9.11
N LEU A 97 7.63 0.70 -8.22
CA LEU A 97 8.44 -0.15 -7.34
C LEU A 97 9.16 -1.27 -8.09
N GLU A 98 8.52 -1.87 -9.10
CA GLU A 98 9.14 -2.82 -10.03
C GLU A 98 10.28 -2.18 -10.83
N SER A 99 10.09 -0.91 -11.23
CA SER A 99 11.08 -0.11 -11.95
C SER A 99 12.33 0.25 -11.12
N GLY A 100 12.38 -0.14 -9.84
CA GLY A 100 13.50 0.13 -8.94
C GLY A 100 13.57 1.56 -8.40
N ARG A 101 12.56 2.39 -8.67
CA ARG A 101 12.48 3.76 -8.14
C ARG A 101 11.78 3.76 -6.79
N THR A 102 12.51 3.33 -5.76
CA THR A 102 12.02 3.31 -4.36
C THR A 102 11.91 4.70 -3.73
N GLU A 103 12.51 5.71 -4.35
CA GLU A 103 12.72 7.04 -3.76
C GLU A 103 11.50 7.96 -3.89
N ASN A 104 10.51 7.60 -4.71
CA ASN A 104 9.37 8.47 -5.05
C ASN A 104 8.07 7.70 -5.33
N ALA A 105 7.89 6.51 -4.76
CA ALA A 105 6.67 5.72 -4.93
C ALA A 105 5.51 6.23 -4.03
N ALA A 106 5.47 7.53 -3.73
CA ALA A 106 4.36 8.19 -3.06
C ALA A 106 3.51 8.93 -4.11
N LYS A 107 2.28 8.46 -4.32
CA LYS A 107 1.31 9.07 -5.24
C LYS A 107 0.05 9.49 -4.49
N PRO A 108 -0.61 10.59 -4.89
CA PRO A 108 -1.96 10.85 -4.40
C PRO A 108 -2.84 9.63 -4.74
N PHE A 109 -3.65 9.20 -3.78
CA PHE A 109 -4.66 8.17 -4.04
C PHE A 109 -5.78 8.84 -4.82
N GLU A 110 -5.87 8.51 -6.10
CA GLU A 110 -7.01 8.86 -6.92
C GLU A 110 -8.04 7.75 -6.71
N TRP A 111 -9.20 8.09 -6.14
CA TRP A 111 -10.37 7.21 -6.17
C TRP A 111 -10.64 6.88 -7.63
N ASN A 112 -10.88 5.61 -7.94
CA ASN A 112 -11.19 5.17 -9.28
C ASN A 112 -12.67 5.52 -9.57
N ASP A 113 -12.99 6.79 -9.43
CA ASP A 113 -14.26 7.39 -9.80
C ASP A 113 -14.33 7.48 -11.32
N ASP A 114 -14.71 6.34 -11.92
CA ASP A 114 -15.57 6.34 -13.09
C ASP A 114 -17.06 6.49 -12.64
N ALA A 115 -17.32 7.25 -11.58
CA ALA A 115 -18.57 8.00 -11.47
C ALA A 115 -18.33 9.40 -12.05
N ALA A 116 -18.09 9.40 -13.36
CA ALA A 116 -18.47 10.55 -14.15
C ALA A 116 -19.93 10.90 -13.81
N ILE A 117 -20.12 12.13 -13.35
CA ILE A 117 -21.29 12.97 -13.65
C ILE A 117 -22.65 12.32 -13.35
N ASN A 118 -23.28 12.73 -12.25
CA ASN A 118 -24.68 13.18 -12.27
C ASN A 118 -24.89 14.27 -11.23
#